data_AF-A0A6I5QWV3-F1
#
_entry.id   AF-A0A6I5QWV3-F1
#
_cell.length_a   1.000
_cell.length_b   1.000
_cell.length_c   1.000
_cell.angle_alpha   90.00
_cell.angle_beta   90.00
_cell.angle_gamma   90.00
#
_symmetry.space_group_name_H-M   'P 1'
#
loop_
_entity.id
_entity.type
_entity.pdbx_description
1 polymer ?
#
loop_
_entity_poly.entity_id
_entity_poly.type
_entity_poly.pdbx_seq_one_letter_code
_entity_poly.pdbx_strand_id
1 'polypeptide(L)'
;MSEVMYTLAYSTQHPKIDQILQGVIGVFEKVFLGRIRGYYLQGSYGNGNAITNSDLDLYVIFKGNFHDPEEAKKAMSLGQSCAQISSVLLEIKPGAEAALSLALAENAGIALNFKHSTQFLYGEDIRNQISNPTSKDWVQWAMHAPQTALLVTRAAEVLIFPLDYPDVQAEFYGYEHQTIPCADGINRPSSKWLVSTVSWLATALVALKTGQYIGSKQEAVEQYKMSINDEWAPLIEQVYERCRNRWQYLIPTQAADRQQLRSMCQETLEFSNYFLSCYRDFVLRELYEARPKNQILTLKKLARIIYPEDPEIINALKRLQKSDQVMLKQKAHEIEENTRRILG
;
A
#
# COMPACT_ATOMS: atom_id res chain seq x y z
N MET A 1 -4.66 -38.21 15.54
CA MET A 1 -4.86 -37.61 14.21
C MET A 1 -3.48 -37.51 13.58
N SER A 2 -3.23 -38.18 12.46
CA SER A 2 -1.94 -38.09 11.77
C SER A 2 -1.71 -36.64 11.35
N GLU A 3 -0.59 -36.08 11.78
CA GLU A 3 -0.18 -34.71 11.47
C GLU A 3 0.26 -34.65 10.00
N VAL A 4 -0.72 -34.50 9.09
CA VAL A 4 -0.41 -34.29 7.68
C VAL A 4 0.11 -32.86 7.56
N MET A 5 1.43 -32.71 7.49
CA MET A 5 2.04 -31.44 7.12
C MET A 5 1.73 -31.14 5.66
N TYR A 6 1.15 -29.98 5.39
CA TYR A 6 0.88 -29.51 4.04
C TYR A 6 2.21 -29.28 3.30
N THR A 7 2.35 -29.84 2.09
CA THR A 7 3.54 -29.60 1.26
C THR A 7 3.37 -28.26 0.52
N LEU A 8 4.30 -27.33 0.72
CA LEU A 8 4.29 -26.04 0.03
C LEU A 8 4.81 -26.19 -1.40
N ALA A 9 4.12 -25.60 -2.36
CA ALA A 9 4.57 -25.49 -3.76
C ALA A 9 5.75 -24.54 -3.92
N TYR A 10 5.89 -23.57 -3.01
CA TYR A 10 7.02 -22.65 -2.92
C TYR A 10 7.60 -22.66 -1.51
N SER A 11 8.91 -22.87 -1.38
CA SER A 11 9.65 -22.77 -0.11
C SER A 11 10.39 -21.44 -0.05
N THR A 12 10.33 -20.80 1.10
CA THR A 12 11.05 -19.54 1.36
C THR A 12 12.55 -19.75 1.58
N GLN A 13 13.03 -21.00 1.65
CA GLN A 13 14.37 -21.37 2.14
C GLN A 13 14.64 -20.98 3.60
N HIS A 14 13.59 -20.59 4.33
CA HIS A 14 13.64 -20.31 5.76
C HIS A 14 12.72 -21.30 6.50
N PRO A 15 13.24 -22.41 7.05
CA PRO A 15 12.42 -23.48 7.60
C PRO A 15 11.38 -23.03 8.64
N LYS A 16 11.74 -22.03 9.47
CA LYS A 16 10.84 -21.44 10.46
C LYS A 16 9.65 -20.72 9.81
N ILE A 17 9.88 -20.02 8.69
CA ILE A 17 8.82 -19.32 7.95
C ILE A 17 7.93 -20.33 7.23
N ASP A 18 8.52 -21.34 6.59
CA ASP A 18 7.76 -22.43 5.94
C ASP A 18 6.85 -23.15 6.96
N GLN A 19 7.34 -23.40 8.18
CA GLN A 19 6.53 -23.96 9.27
C GLN A 19 5.35 -23.05 9.67
N ILE A 20 5.57 -21.74 9.77
CA ILE A 20 4.48 -20.78 10.04
C ILE A 20 3.44 -20.83 8.92
N LEU A 21 3.87 -20.82 7.66
CA LEU A 21 2.99 -20.91 6.50
C LEU A 21 2.16 -22.20 6.50
N GLN A 22 2.80 -23.35 6.75
CA GLN A 22 2.11 -24.65 6.88
C GLN A 22 1.09 -24.66 8.03
N GLY A 23 1.45 -24.06 9.17
CA GLY A 23 0.55 -23.90 10.32
C GLY A 23 -0.68 -23.07 9.98
N VAL A 24 -0.49 -21.91 9.34
CA VAL A 24 -1.59 -21.04 8.90
C VAL A 24 -2.50 -21.77 7.90
N ILE A 25 -1.92 -22.45 6.91
CA ILE A 25 -2.68 -23.27 5.95
C ILE A 25 -3.53 -24.30 6.69
N GLY A 26 -2.92 -25.07 7.60
CA GLY A 26 -3.64 -26.10 8.34
C GLY A 26 -4.75 -25.59 9.25
N VAL A 27 -4.58 -24.41 9.85
CA VAL A 27 -5.65 -23.77 10.64
C VAL A 27 -6.80 -23.33 9.74
N PHE A 28 -6.50 -22.65 8.63
CA PHE A 28 -7.53 -22.16 7.70
C PHE A 28 -8.29 -23.30 7.01
N GLU A 29 -7.61 -24.35 6.54
CA GLU A 29 -8.25 -25.53 5.91
C GLU A 29 -9.18 -26.27 6.89
N LYS A 30 -8.85 -26.28 8.18
CA LYS A 30 -9.72 -26.87 9.22
C LYS A 30 -10.97 -26.02 9.48
N VAL A 31 -10.84 -24.69 9.46
CA VAL A 31 -11.95 -23.77 9.79
C VAL A 31 -12.87 -23.52 8.59
N PHE A 32 -12.33 -23.56 7.37
CA PHE A 32 -13.03 -23.22 6.13
C PHE A 32 -12.95 -24.36 5.10
N LEU A 33 -13.37 -25.55 5.52
CA LEU A 33 -13.23 -26.77 4.73
C LEU A 33 -13.81 -26.63 3.31
N GLY A 34 -12.94 -26.80 2.31
CA GLY A 34 -13.31 -26.74 0.88
C GLY A 34 -13.64 -25.35 0.34
N ARG A 35 -13.52 -24.29 1.15
CA ARG A 35 -13.82 -22.91 0.76
C ARG A 35 -12.64 -22.16 0.19
N ILE A 36 -11.42 -22.59 0.50
CA ILE A 36 -10.22 -21.88 0.10
C ILE A 36 -9.82 -22.35 -1.30
N ARG A 37 -9.57 -21.38 -2.18
CA ARG A 37 -9.02 -21.57 -3.52
C ARG A 37 -7.53 -21.81 -3.43
N GLY A 38 -6.80 -20.96 -2.72
CA GLY A 38 -5.37 -21.12 -2.56
C GLY A 38 -4.73 -20.07 -1.66
N TYR A 39 -3.45 -20.30 -1.37
CA TYR A 39 -2.61 -19.49 -0.50
C TYR A 39 -1.45 -18.92 -1.30
N TYR A 40 -1.17 -17.64 -1.10
CA TYR A 40 -0.17 -16.93 -1.91
C TYR A 40 0.69 -16.03 -1.03
N LEU A 41 2.00 -16.23 -1.09
CA LEU A 41 2.98 -15.46 -0.37
C LEU A 41 3.31 -14.18 -1.13
N GLN A 42 3.13 -13.02 -0.51
CA GLN A 42 3.51 -11.72 -1.07
C GLN A 42 4.80 -11.21 -0.42
N GLY A 43 5.36 -10.17 -1.04
CA GLY A 43 6.30 -9.29 -0.38
C GLY A 43 7.70 -9.89 -0.38
N SER A 44 8.48 -9.53 0.63
CA SER A 44 9.93 -9.79 0.56
C SER A 44 10.31 -11.27 0.58
N TYR A 45 9.54 -12.10 1.30
CA TYR A 45 9.73 -13.56 1.25
C TYR A 45 9.28 -14.16 -0.08
N GLY A 46 8.22 -13.65 -0.70
CA GLY A 46 7.78 -14.11 -2.03
C GLY A 46 8.74 -13.68 -3.16
N ASN A 47 9.43 -12.56 -2.98
CA ASN A 47 10.37 -12.03 -3.96
C ASN A 47 11.83 -12.45 -3.72
N GLY A 48 12.10 -13.27 -2.69
CA GLY A 48 13.45 -13.74 -2.37
C GLY A 48 14.42 -12.65 -1.88
N ASN A 49 13.91 -11.51 -1.41
CA ASN A 49 14.72 -10.39 -0.92
C ASN A 49 14.41 -10.03 0.54
N ALA A 50 13.93 -10.99 1.32
CA ALA A 50 13.63 -10.82 2.74
C ALA A 50 14.88 -10.42 3.55
N ILE A 51 14.66 -9.55 4.52
CA ILE A 51 15.64 -9.17 5.55
C ILE A 51 15.11 -9.61 6.92
N THR A 52 15.93 -9.55 7.97
CA THR A 52 15.58 -10.04 9.32
C THR A 52 14.23 -9.54 9.83
N ASN A 53 13.94 -8.25 9.62
CA ASN A 53 12.72 -7.59 10.11
C ASN A 53 11.64 -7.46 9.02
N SER A 54 11.72 -8.29 7.97
CA SER A 54 10.65 -8.44 7.00
C SER A 54 9.40 -9.06 7.64
N ASP A 55 8.25 -8.54 7.26
CA ASP A 55 6.95 -9.15 7.50
C ASP A 55 6.68 -10.33 6.57
N LEU A 56 5.71 -11.14 6.99
CA LEU A 56 5.15 -12.25 6.25
C LEU A 56 3.76 -11.84 5.74
N ASP A 57 3.67 -11.42 4.48
CA ASP A 57 2.42 -11.08 3.81
C ASP A 57 1.81 -12.32 3.14
N LEU A 58 0.58 -12.70 3.51
CA LEU A 58 -0.10 -13.86 2.97
C LEU A 58 -1.49 -13.49 2.44
N TYR A 59 -1.79 -13.84 1.20
CA TYR A 59 -3.16 -13.89 0.71
C TYR A 59 -3.78 -15.26 0.94
N VAL A 60 -5.02 -15.26 1.43
CA VAL A 60 -5.87 -16.45 1.51
C VAL A 60 -7.09 -16.21 0.63
N ILE A 61 -7.14 -16.86 -0.53
CA ILE A 61 -8.20 -16.61 -1.50
C ILE A 61 -9.30 -17.64 -1.34
N PHE A 62 -10.54 -17.17 -1.15
CA PHE A 62 -11.75 -17.98 -1.06
C PHE A 62 -12.36 -18.19 -2.45
N LYS A 63 -12.93 -19.37 -2.69
CA LYS A 63 -13.60 -19.73 -3.95
C LYS A 63 -14.84 -18.87 -4.18
N GLY A 64 -14.88 -18.20 -5.32
CA GLY A 64 -15.98 -17.31 -5.70
C GLY A 64 -16.09 -16.07 -4.79
N ASN A 65 -17.30 -15.80 -4.29
CA ASN A 65 -17.54 -14.80 -3.24
C ASN A 65 -17.45 -15.45 -1.85
N PHE A 66 -17.29 -14.63 -0.81
CA PHE A 66 -17.69 -15.06 0.54
C PHE A 66 -19.19 -15.40 0.52
N HIS A 67 -19.58 -16.43 1.26
CA HIS A 67 -20.99 -16.84 1.37
C HIS A 67 -21.86 -15.74 1.97
N ASP A 68 -21.32 -15.06 2.98
CA ASP A 68 -21.97 -13.96 3.68
C ASP A 68 -20.90 -13.06 4.36
N PRO A 69 -21.28 -11.88 4.87
CA PRO A 69 -20.35 -11.00 5.59
C PRO A 69 -19.75 -11.60 6.85
N GLU A 70 -20.38 -12.61 7.48
CA GLU A 70 -19.86 -13.25 8.68
C GLU A 70 -18.71 -14.22 8.35
N GLU A 71 -18.72 -14.90 7.20
CA GLU A 71 -17.58 -15.69 6.70
C GLU A 71 -16.34 -14.79 6.54
N ALA A 72 -16.50 -13.61 5.94
CA ALA A 72 -15.42 -12.65 5.76
C ALA A 72 -14.86 -12.15 7.11
N LYS A 73 -15.74 -11.75 8.05
CA LYS A 73 -15.33 -11.34 9.41
C LYS A 73 -14.62 -12.47 10.16
N LYS A 74 -15.13 -13.70 10.07
CA LYS A 74 -14.52 -14.88 10.68
C LYS A 74 -13.13 -15.14 10.11
N ALA A 75 -12.95 -15.00 8.79
CA ALA A 75 -11.65 -15.18 8.14
C ALA A 75 -10.65 -14.11 8.58
N MET A 76 -11.09 -12.85 8.68
CA MET A 76 -10.27 -11.75 9.19
C MET A 76 -9.86 -11.98 10.66
N SER A 77 -10.82 -12.35 11.51
CA SER A 77 -10.57 -12.65 12.93
C SER A 77 -9.62 -13.82 13.12
N LEU A 78 -9.74 -14.88 12.32
CA LEU A 78 -8.81 -16.00 12.32
C LEU A 78 -7.40 -15.56 11.90
N GLY A 79 -7.29 -14.71 10.87
CA GLY A 79 -6.03 -14.14 10.43
C GLY A 79 -5.34 -13.33 11.53
N GLN A 80 -6.09 -12.47 12.23
CA GLN A 80 -5.61 -11.72 13.39
C GLN A 80 -5.15 -12.63 14.53
N SER A 81 -5.89 -13.70 14.80
CA SER A 81 -5.52 -14.68 15.83
C SER A 81 -4.22 -15.40 15.48
N CYS A 82 -4.03 -15.78 14.22
CA CYS A 82 -2.76 -16.36 13.74
C CYS A 82 -1.61 -15.35 13.87
N ALA A 83 -1.84 -14.08 13.57
CA ALA A 83 -0.84 -13.03 13.70
C ALA A 83 -0.38 -12.83 15.16
N GLN A 84 -1.29 -12.91 16.13
CA GLN A 84 -0.97 -12.75 17.56
C GLN A 84 -0.07 -13.86 18.12
N ILE A 85 -0.14 -15.07 17.55
CA ILE A 85 0.68 -16.22 17.98
C ILE A 85 1.92 -16.43 17.09
N SER A 86 2.06 -15.64 16.02
CA SER A 86 3.19 -15.72 15.12
C SER A 86 4.43 -15.09 15.76
N SER A 87 5.58 -15.75 15.60
CA SER A 87 6.88 -15.21 16.06
C SER A 87 7.48 -14.16 15.13
N VAL A 88 6.78 -13.80 14.04
CA VAL A 88 7.13 -12.75 13.09
C VAL A 88 5.89 -11.90 12.81
N LEU A 89 6.07 -10.68 12.31
CA LEU A 89 4.95 -9.84 11.88
C LEU A 89 4.24 -10.53 10.70
N LEU A 90 3.08 -11.10 10.96
CA LEU A 90 2.29 -11.86 9.99
C LEU A 90 1.06 -11.04 9.61
N GLU A 91 0.94 -10.72 8.33
CA GLU A 91 -0.24 -10.06 7.76
C GLU A 91 -0.97 -11.04 6.85
N ILE A 92 -2.17 -11.46 7.26
CA ILE A 92 -3.04 -12.32 6.46
C ILE A 92 -4.14 -11.46 5.85
N LYS A 93 -4.29 -11.55 4.52
CA LYS A 93 -5.25 -10.83 3.70
C LYS A 93 -6.26 -11.83 3.11
N PRO A 94 -7.35 -12.17 3.83
CA PRO A 94 -8.43 -12.96 3.25
C PRO A 94 -9.08 -12.16 2.12
N GLY A 95 -9.29 -12.81 0.98
CA GLY A 95 -9.93 -12.20 -0.18
C GLY A 95 -10.82 -13.18 -0.90
N ALA A 96 -11.87 -12.67 -1.54
CA ALA A 96 -12.70 -13.49 -2.42
C ALA A 96 -12.10 -13.49 -3.85
N GLU A 97 -12.09 -14.64 -4.50
CA GLU A 97 -11.66 -14.79 -5.90
C GLU A 97 -12.39 -13.82 -6.83
N ALA A 98 -13.69 -13.61 -6.61
CA ALA A 98 -14.49 -12.67 -7.38
C ALA A 98 -13.98 -11.22 -7.30
N ALA A 99 -13.38 -10.82 -6.17
CA ALA A 99 -12.79 -9.48 -6.00
C ALA A 99 -11.56 -9.26 -6.89
N LEU A 100 -10.85 -10.33 -7.25
CA LEU A 100 -9.71 -10.31 -8.17
C LEU A 100 -10.15 -10.27 -9.64
N SER A 101 -11.37 -10.73 -9.95
CA SER A 101 -11.89 -10.83 -11.31
C SER A 101 -12.42 -9.51 -11.90
N LEU A 102 -12.42 -8.42 -11.12
CA LEU A 102 -13.14 -7.21 -11.49
C LEU A 102 -12.30 -6.23 -12.32
N ALA A 103 -12.81 -5.92 -13.51
CA ALA A 103 -12.40 -4.84 -14.41
C ALA A 103 -12.69 -3.43 -13.85
N LEU A 104 -12.47 -3.23 -12.55
CA LEU A 104 -12.57 -1.94 -11.88
C LEU A 104 -11.18 -1.38 -11.66
N ALA A 105 -10.94 -0.16 -12.13
CA ALA A 105 -9.69 0.56 -11.87
C ALA A 105 -9.33 0.60 -10.38
N GLU A 106 -10.33 0.62 -9.49
CA GLU A 106 -10.16 0.58 -8.03
C GLU A 106 -9.43 -0.68 -7.52
N ASN A 107 -9.52 -1.79 -8.24
CA ASN A 107 -8.90 -3.06 -7.88
C ASN A 107 -7.64 -3.37 -8.71
N ALA A 108 -7.25 -2.49 -9.63
CA ALA A 108 -6.16 -2.76 -10.57
C ALA A 108 -4.85 -3.12 -9.84
N GLY A 109 -4.47 -2.36 -8.81
CA GLY A 109 -3.28 -2.69 -8.04
C GLY A 109 -3.39 -3.95 -7.20
N ILE A 110 -4.58 -4.29 -6.67
CA ILE A 110 -4.78 -5.56 -5.95
C ILE A 110 -4.60 -6.73 -6.92
N ALA A 111 -5.26 -6.67 -8.08
CA ALA A 111 -5.17 -7.72 -9.10
C ALA A 111 -3.75 -7.89 -9.64
N LEU A 112 -3.06 -6.78 -9.96
CA LEU A 112 -1.67 -6.84 -10.46
C LEU A 112 -0.70 -7.30 -9.38
N ASN A 113 -0.79 -6.79 -8.15
CA ASN A 113 0.06 -7.23 -7.04
C ASN A 113 -0.16 -8.70 -6.72
N PHE A 114 -1.40 -9.16 -6.72
CA PHE A 114 -1.70 -10.57 -6.53
C PHE A 114 -1.11 -11.42 -7.67
N LYS A 115 -1.31 -11.01 -8.92
CA LYS A 115 -0.90 -11.78 -10.09
C LYS A 115 0.62 -11.86 -10.25
N HIS A 116 1.31 -10.74 -10.08
CA HIS A 116 2.73 -10.58 -10.43
C HIS A 116 3.66 -10.58 -9.22
N SER A 117 3.19 -10.22 -8.03
CA SER A 117 4.02 -10.08 -6.83
C SER A 117 3.68 -11.08 -5.73
N THR A 118 3.18 -12.26 -6.11
CA THR A 118 2.97 -13.36 -5.16
C THR A 118 3.56 -14.67 -5.67
N GLN A 119 3.90 -15.56 -4.74
CA GLN A 119 4.26 -16.95 -4.98
C GLN A 119 3.12 -17.87 -4.52
N PHE A 120 2.73 -18.81 -5.36
CA PHE A 120 1.73 -19.82 -5.01
C PHE A 120 2.29 -20.80 -3.98
N LEU A 121 1.57 -21.00 -2.87
CA LEU A 121 1.97 -21.88 -1.77
C LEU A 121 1.22 -23.20 -1.76
N TYR A 122 -0.12 -23.17 -1.85
CA TYR A 122 -0.97 -24.36 -1.69
C TYR A 122 -2.38 -24.14 -2.26
N GLY A 123 -3.03 -25.24 -2.68
CA GLY A 123 -4.40 -25.24 -3.22
C GLY A 123 -4.44 -25.27 -4.76
N GLU A 124 -5.21 -24.38 -5.37
CA GLU A 124 -5.34 -24.20 -6.80
C GLU A 124 -4.83 -22.80 -7.20
N ASP A 125 -3.82 -22.73 -8.09
CA ASP A 125 -3.25 -21.47 -8.56
C ASP A 125 -4.16 -20.81 -9.61
N ILE A 126 -4.69 -19.63 -9.29
CA ILE A 126 -5.58 -18.85 -10.16
C ILE A 126 -4.92 -17.61 -10.76
N ARG A 127 -3.62 -17.36 -10.53
CA ARG A 127 -2.97 -16.12 -11.01
C ARG A 127 -3.07 -15.93 -12.52
N ASN A 128 -3.00 -17.03 -13.27
CA ASN A 128 -3.13 -17.03 -14.73
C ASN A 128 -4.56 -16.76 -15.23
N GLN A 129 -5.57 -16.86 -14.36
CA GLN A 129 -6.98 -16.62 -14.69
C GLN A 129 -7.40 -15.16 -14.49
N ILE A 130 -6.57 -14.36 -13.82
CA ILE A 130 -6.86 -12.95 -13.53
C ILE A 130 -6.55 -12.11 -14.76
N SER A 131 -7.54 -11.35 -15.23
CA SER A 131 -7.38 -10.41 -16.32
C SER A 131 -6.38 -9.31 -15.95
N ASN A 132 -5.50 -8.95 -16.89
CA ASN A 132 -4.59 -7.82 -16.69
C ASN A 132 -5.39 -6.50 -16.80
N PRO A 133 -5.36 -5.64 -15.77
CA PRO A 133 -5.85 -4.27 -15.91
C PRO A 133 -5.12 -3.53 -17.02
N THR A 134 -5.74 -2.48 -17.58
CA THR A 134 -5.06 -1.63 -18.55
C THR A 134 -3.99 -0.78 -17.84
N SER A 135 -3.01 -0.28 -18.60
CA SER A 135 -2.04 0.69 -18.07
C SER A 135 -2.74 1.91 -17.45
N LYS A 136 -3.85 2.38 -18.05
CA LYS A 136 -4.64 3.49 -17.50
C LYS A 136 -5.23 3.15 -16.13
N ASP A 137 -5.79 1.95 -15.97
CA ASP A 137 -6.35 1.50 -14.69
C ASP A 137 -5.25 1.43 -13.61
N TRP A 138 -4.07 0.93 -13.99
CA TRP A 138 -2.91 0.91 -13.10
C TRP A 138 -2.47 2.31 -12.69
N VAL A 139 -2.30 3.25 -13.63
CA VAL A 139 -1.90 4.63 -13.32
C VAL A 139 -2.90 5.27 -12.38
N GLN A 140 -4.20 5.11 -12.63
CA GLN A 140 -5.24 5.64 -11.76
C GLN A 140 -5.12 5.08 -10.35
N TRP A 141 -4.96 3.77 -10.20
CA TRP A 141 -4.80 3.14 -8.90
C TRP A 141 -3.51 3.62 -8.20
N ALA A 142 -2.38 3.60 -8.91
CA ALA A 142 -1.06 3.92 -8.39
C ALA A 142 -0.98 5.37 -7.92
N MET A 143 -1.59 6.32 -8.63
CA MET A 143 -1.63 7.73 -8.21
C MET A 143 -2.42 7.96 -6.92
N HIS A 144 -3.41 7.11 -6.61
CA HIS A 144 -4.19 7.24 -5.37
C HIS A 144 -3.58 6.46 -4.20
N ALA A 145 -2.76 5.43 -4.45
CA ALA A 145 -2.23 4.54 -3.42
C ALA A 145 -1.39 5.25 -2.33
N PRO A 146 -0.47 6.19 -2.64
CA PRO A 146 0.40 6.83 -1.65
C PRO A 146 -0.33 7.58 -0.54
N GLN A 147 -1.57 8.02 -0.77
CA GLN A 147 -2.37 8.74 0.22
C GLN A 147 -2.47 8.01 1.55
N THR A 148 -2.66 6.69 1.51
CA THR A 148 -2.80 5.88 2.72
C THR A 148 -1.49 5.89 3.52
N ALA A 149 -0.34 5.79 2.85
CA ALA A 149 0.96 5.85 3.52
C ALA A 149 1.24 7.24 4.11
N LEU A 150 0.89 8.31 3.38
CA LEU A 150 1.02 9.69 3.84
C LEU A 150 0.16 9.98 5.08
N LEU A 151 -1.09 9.48 5.09
CA LEU A 151 -2.02 9.63 6.22
C LEU A 151 -1.57 8.84 7.45
N VAL A 152 -1.19 7.58 7.27
CA VAL A 152 -0.71 6.73 8.39
C VAL A 152 0.56 7.30 9.01
N THR A 153 1.51 7.76 8.20
CA THR A 153 2.76 8.37 8.69
C THR A 153 2.51 9.61 9.53
N ARG A 154 1.42 10.35 9.26
CA ARG A 154 1.05 11.59 9.97
C ARG A 154 -0.03 11.38 11.04
N ALA A 155 -0.48 10.14 11.26
CA ALA A 155 -1.64 9.84 12.10
C ALA A 155 -2.86 10.75 11.79
N ALA A 156 -3.05 11.08 10.51
CA ALA A 156 -4.05 12.05 10.06
C ALA A 156 -5.21 11.34 9.35
N GLU A 157 -6.41 11.92 9.44
CA GLU A 157 -7.58 11.48 8.67
C GLU A 157 -7.66 12.17 7.30
N VAL A 158 -7.17 13.42 7.23
CA VAL A 158 -7.14 14.28 6.04
C VAL A 158 -5.78 14.94 5.93
N LEU A 159 -5.23 15.05 4.72
CA LEU A 159 -4.01 15.79 4.42
C LEU A 159 -4.34 17.21 4.01
N ILE A 160 -3.50 18.18 4.39
CA ILE A 160 -3.59 19.57 3.93
C ILE A 160 -2.31 19.88 3.16
N PHE A 161 -2.44 20.34 1.92
CA PHE A 161 -1.30 20.71 1.07
C PHE A 161 -0.95 22.21 1.22
N PRO A 162 0.34 22.60 1.28
CA PRO A 162 1.50 21.73 1.39
C PRO A 162 1.55 21.03 2.75
N LEU A 163 2.08 19.81 2.76
CA LEU A 163 2.29 19.04 3.99
C LEU A 163 3.37 19.70 4.83
N ASP A 164 3.22 19.55 6.15
CA ASP A 164 4.27 19.74 7.14
C ASP A 164 4.83 18.36 7.60
N TYR A 165 5.84 18.41 8.46
CA TYR A 165 6.38 17.27 9.18
C TYR A 165 5.30 16.55 10.00
N PRO A 166 5.34 15.21 10.07
CA PRO A 166 4.46 14.44 10.96
C PRO A 166 4.50 14.90 12.43
N ASP A 167 5.69 15.17 12.95
CA ASP A 167 5.92 15.77 14.27
C ASP A 167 7.23 16.58 14.27
N VAL A 168 7.14 17.91 14.27
CA VAL A 168 8.30 18.80 14.21
C VAL A 168 9.23 18.71 15.44
N GLN A 169 8.74 18.20 16.57
CA GLN A 169 9.50 18.10 17.81
C GLN A 169 10.28 16.77 17.92
N ALA A 170 9.87 15.77 17.15
CA ALA A 170 10.55 14.47 17.13
C ALA A 170 11.92 14.54 16.45
N GLU A 171 12.84 13.64 16.83
CA GLU A 171 14.21 13.65 16.30
C GLU A 171 14.25 13.35 14.79
N PHE A 172 13.36 12.49 14.30
CA PHE A 172 13.23 12.19 12.88
C PHE A 172 11.92 12.69 12.31
N TYR A 173 11.42 13.80 12.85
CA TYR A 173 10.22 14.49 12.39
C TYR A 173 8.93 13.64 12.44
N GLY A 174 8.89 12.60 13.27
CA GLY A 174 7.76 11.71 13.48
C GLY A 174 7.70 10.52 12.51
N TYR A 175 8.64 10.42 11.56
CA TYR A 175 8.74 9.28 10.65
C TYR A 175 9.14 7.96 11.37
N GLU A 176 9.62 8.05 12.62
CA GLU A 176 10.04 6.95 13.48
C GLU A 176 8.96 6.42 14.44
N HIS A 177 7.79 7.09 14.53
CA HIS A 177 6.77 6.79 15.55
C HIS A 177 6.21 5.38 15.48
N GLN A 178 6.25 4.77 14.30
CA GLN A 178 5.77 3.42 14.10
C GLN A 178 6.80 2.42 14.60
N THR A 179 6.33 1.39 15.30
CA THR A 179 7.21 0.36 15.85
C THR A 179 7.06 -0.94 15.08
N ILE A 180 8.14 -1.74 15.05
CA ILE A 180 8.12 -3.11 14.51
C ILE A 180 8.58 -4.11 15.57
N PRO A 181 7.99 -5.31 15.61
CA PRO A 181 8.47 -6.37 16.47
C PRO A 181 9.83 -6.86 15.97
N CYS A 182 10.80 -6.95 16.87
CA CYS A 182 12.11 -7.52 16.58
C CYS A 182 12.17 -9.00 16.97
N ALA A 183 13.25 -9.68 16.60
CA ALA A 183 13.45 -11.11 16.88
C ALA A 183 13.41 -11.48 18.38
N ASP A 184 13.66 -10.51 19.27
CA ASP A 184 13.57 -10.65 20.73
C ASP A 184 12.15 -10.36 21.29
N GLY A 185 11.17 -10.12 20.42
CA GLY A 185 9.80 -9.79 20.80
C GLY A 185 9.59 -8.35 21.28
N ILE A 186 10.63 -7.52 21.29
CA ILE A 186 10.53 -6.11 21.71
C ILE A 186 10.20 -5.25 20.50
N ASN A 187 9.14 -4.45 20.63
CA ASN A 187 8.78 -3.43 19.65
C ASN A 187 9.78 -2.27 19.69
N ARG A 188 10.34 -1.90 18.54
CA ARG A 188 11.28 -0.79 18.41
C ARG A 188 10.82 0.23 17.38
N PRO A 189 11.12 1.54 17.57
CA PRO A 189 10.92 2.56 16.55
C PRO A 189 11.51 2.15 15.20
N SER A 190 10.85 2.54 14.12
CA SER A 190 11.14 2.02 12.79
C SER A 190 11.04 3.05 11.69
N SER A 191 11.93 2.90 10.70
CA SER A 191 11.89 3.62 9.41
C SER A 191 11.05 2.90 8.35
N LYS A 192 10.31 1.83 8.69
CA LYS A 192 9.53 1.03 7.72
C LYS A 192 8.48 1.85 6.98
N TRP A 193 7.82 2.78 7.66
CA TRP A 193 6.83 3.66 7.03
C TRP A 193 7.46 4.77 6.20
N LEU A 194 8.64 5.26 6.58
CA LEU A 194 9.46 6.13 5.72
C LEU A 194 9.77 5.43 4.39
N VAL A 195 10.30 4.21 4.44
CA VAL A 195 10.59 3.41 3.23
C VAL A 195 9.32 3.17 2.42
N SER A 196 8.24 2.76 3.07
CA SER A 196 6.99 2.44 2.37
C SER A 196 6.38 3.67 1.71
N THR A 197 6.40 4.83 2.38
CA THR A 197 5.93 6.10 1.81
C THR A 197 6.77 6.48 0.59
N VAL A 198 8.09 6.57 0.72
CA VAL A 198 8.98 6.96 -0.41
C VAL A 198 8.84 6.00 -1.59
N SER A 199 8.80 4.68 -1.34
CA SER A 199 8.59 3.69 -2.41
C SER A 199 7.24 3.85 -3.10
N TRP A 200 6.15 4.12 -2.37
CA TRP A 200 4.84 4.34 -2.99
C TRP A 200 4.78 5.61 -3.83
N LEU A 201 5.37 6.71 -3.35
CA LEU A 201 5.48 7.96 -4.12
C LEU A 201 6.26 7.72 -5.43
N ALA A 202 7.41 7.03 -5.35
CA ALA A 202 8.19 6.67 -6.52
C ALA A 202 7.40 5.78 -7.50
N THR A 203 6.71 4.74 -7.01
CA THR A 203 5.84 3.89 -7.83
C THR A 203 4.77 4.70 -8.55
N ALA A 204 4.12 5.63 -7.86
CA ALA A 204 3.06 6.45 -8.45
C ALA A 204 3.60 7.36 -9.56
N LEU A 205 4.75 8.00 -9.34
CA LEU A 205 5.39 8.88 -10.32
C LEU A 205 5.89 8.10 -11.54
N VAL A 206 6.51 6.93 -11.34
CA VAL A 206 6.91 6.04 -12.43
C VAL A 206 5.70 5.58 -13.23
N ALA A 207 4.62 5.15 -12.56
CA ALA A 207 3.38 4.75 -13.22
C ALA A 207 2.82 5.92 -14.05
N LEU A 208 2.71 7.12 -13.48
CA LEU A 208 2.22 8.30 -14.18
C LEU A 208 3.03 8.62 -15.44
N LYS A 209 4.37 8.50 -15.36
CA LYS A 209 5.28 8.85 -16.45
C LYS A 209 5.33 7.79 -17.55
N THR A 210 5.30 6.51 -17.19
CA THR A 210 5.64 5.40 -18.09
C THR A 210 4.47 4.45 -18.37
N GLY A 211 3.44 4.47 -17.52
CA GLY A 211 2.37 3.49 -17.52
C GLY A 211 2.79 2.08 -17.06
N GLN A 212 4.04 1.88 -16.64
CA GLN A 212 4.57 0.57 -16.27
C GLN A 212 4.11 0.15 -14.87
N TYR A 213 3.87 -1.16 -14.74
CA TYR A 213 3.60 -1.79 -13.45
C TYR A 213 4.87 -1.96 -12.63
N ILE A 214 4.77 -1.65 -11.33
CA ILE A 214 5.85 -1.78 -10.35
C ILE A 214 5.34 -2.64 -9.20
N GLY A 215 5.91 -3.83 -9.05
CA GLY A 215 5.46 -4.85 -8.12
C GLY A 215 6.24 -4.91 -6.81
N SER A 216 7.38 -4.23 -6.71
CA SER A 216 8.20 -4.21 -5.51
C SER A 216 8.85 -2.86 -5.21
N LYS A 217 9.28 -2.68 -3.95
CA LYS A 217 10.03 -1.49 -3.50
C LYS A 217 11.37 -1.34 -4.24
N GLN A 218 12.01 -2.46 -4.58
CA GLN A 218 13.27 -2.47 -5.32
C GLN A 218 13.06 -2.00 -6.75
N GLU A 219 12.07 -2.57 -7.44
CA GLU A 219 11.68 -2.15 -8.79
C GLU A 219 11.31 -0.68 -8.83
N ALA A 220 10.66 -0.15 -7.79
CA ALA A 220 10.34 1.28 -7.70
C ALA A 220 11.61 2.15 -7.76
N VAL A 221 12.65 1.77 -7.02
CA VAL A 221 13.95 2.49 -7.01
C VAL A 221 14.62 2.39 -8.39
N GLU A 222 14.72 1.17 -8.92
CA GLU A 222 15.35 0.89 -10.21
C GLU A 222 14.65 1.64 -11.36
N GLN A 223 13.32 1.54 -11.44
CA GLN A 223 12.54 2.17 -12.51
C GLN A 223 12.48 3.69 -12.38
N TYR A 224 12.46 4.23 -11.15
CA TYR A 224 12.56 5.67 -10.96
C TYR A 224 13.91 6.21 -11.48
N LYS A 225 15.01 5.54 -11.12
CA LYS A 225 16.36 5.88 -11.59
C LYS A 225 16.53 5.70 -13.09
N MET A 226 15.86 4.73 -13.71
CA MET A 226 15.93 4.51 -15.16
C MET A 226 15.06 5.48 -15.97
N SER A 227 13.86 5.81 -15.46
CA SER A 227 12.83 6.49 -16.27
C SER A 227 12.62 7.97 -15.94
N ILE A 228 12.96 8.39 -14.71
CA ILE A 228 12.78 9.78 -14.24
C ILE A 228 14.14 10.42 -13.95
N ASN A 229 14.93 9.81 -13.08
CA ASN A 229 16.32 10.21 -12.76
C ASN A 229 16.52 11.71 -12.47
N ASP A 230 15.61 12.32 -11.71
CA ASP A 230 15.69 13.71 -11.29
C ASP A 230 16.40 13.85 -9.92
N GLU A 231 16.30 15.04 -9.32
CA GLU A 231 16.88 15.37 -8.02
C GLU A 231 16.42 14.46 -6.86
N TRP A 232 15.31 13.72 -7.00
CA TRP A 232 14.79 12.81 -5.97
C TRP A 232 15.37 11.40 -6.04
N ALA A 233 16.01 11.02 -7.15
CA ALA A 233 16.58 9.67 -7.29
C ALA A 233 17.58 9.30 -6.16
N PRO A 234 18.51 10.19 -5.73
CA PRO A 234 19.39 9.92 -4.60
C PRO A 234 18.66 9.69 -3.27
N LEU A 235 17.58 10.43 -3.00
CA LEU A 235 16.78 10.22 -1.78
C LEU A 235 16.14 8.83 -1.79
N ILE A 236 15.50 8.46 -2.90
CA ILE A 236 14.80 7.17 -3.05
C ILE A 236 15.78 6.00 -2.88
N GLU A 237 16.95 6.09 -3.52
CA GLU A 237 18.02 5.09 -3.41
C GLU A 237 18.54 5.00 -1.97
N GLN A 238 18.83 6.14 -1.32
CA GLN A 238 19.33 6.15 0.05
C GLN A 238 18.32 5.62 1.07
N VAL A 239 17.04 5.98 0.96
CA VAL A 239 16.00 5.46 1.85
C VAL A 239 15.86 3.95 1.69
N TYR A 240 15.91 3.43 0.47
CA TYR A 240 15.88 1.98 0.25
C TYR A 240 17.15 1.31 0.79
N GLU A 241 18.34 1.74 0.37
CA GLU A 241 19.58 1.07 0.74
C GLU A 241 19.92 1.21 2.23
N ARG A 242 19.75 2.39 2.81
CA ARG A 242 20.10 2.62 4.23
C ARG A 242 19.00 2.13 5.16
N CYS A 243 17.76 2.62 4.99
CA CYS A 243 16.71 2.32 5.94
C CYS A 243 16.25 0.86 5.84
N ARG A 244 16.05 0.32 4.63
CA ARG A 244 15.67 -1.09 4.46
C ARG A 244 16.89 -2.01 4.55
N ASN A 245 17.86 -1.90 3.65
CA ASN A 245 18.86 -2.98 3.52
C ASN A 245 19.90 -2.95 4.66
N ARG A 246 20.46 -1.78 4.96
CA ARG A 246 21.52 -1.64 5.98
C ARG A 246 20.99 -1.64 7.40
N TRP A 247 19.97 -0.84 7.71
CA TRP A 247 19.43 -0.70 9.06
C TRP A 247 18.26 -1.65 9.35
N GLN A 248 17.82 -2.43 8.37
CA GLN A 248 16.75 -3.43 8.54
C GLN A 248 15.48 -2.83 9.15
N TYR A 249 15.12 -1.64 8.69
CA TYR A 249 14.02 -0.81 9.17
C TYR A 249 14.15 -0.27 10.60
N LEU A 250 15.26 -0.52 11.31
CA LEU A 250 15.49 0.03 12.64
C LEU A 250 16.04 1.44 12.58
N ILE A 251 15.83 2.21 13.64
CA ILE A 251 16.49 3.50 13.82
C ILE A 251 17.96 3.24 14.20
N PRO A 252 18.95 3.82 13.49
CA PRO A 252 20.36 3.56 13.79
C PRO A 252 20.77 4.15 15.14
N THR A 253 21.77 3.52 15.77
CA THR A 253 22.32 3.96 17.07
C THR A 253 23.51 4.91 16.93
N GLN A 254 24.25 4.84 15.83
CA GLN A 254 25.43 5.66 15.58
C GLN A 254 25.05 7.09 15.20
N ALA A 255 25.69 8.09 15.83
CA ALA A 255 25.35 9.50 15.63
C ALA A 255 25.41 9.95 14.15
N ALA A 256 26.39 9.48 13.39
CA ALA A 256 26.51 9.78 11.96
C ALA A 256 25.35 9.21 11.14
N ASP A 257 24.95 7.96 11.40
CA ASP A 257 23.83 7.30 10.71
C ASP A 257 22.48 7.95 11.13
N ARG A 258 22.35 8.40 12.38
CA ARG A 258 21.18 9.19 12.83
C ARG A 258 21.08 10.52 12.10
N GLN A 259 22.20 11.24 11.96
CA GLN A 259 22.22 12.49 11.20
C GLN A 259 21.80 12.26 9.74
N GLN A 260 22.23 11.16 9.11
CA GLN A 260 21.80 10.79 7.76
C GLN A 260 20.30 10.48 7.70
N LEU A 261 19.76 9.72 8.66
CA LEU A 261 18.33 9.46 8.73
C LEU A 261 17.54 10.77 8.87
N ARG A 262 18.01 11.69 9.72
CA ARG A 262 17.37 13.00 9.90
C ARG A 262 17.35 13.80 8.60
N SER A 263 18.44 13.82 7.83
CA SER A 263 18.48 14.45 6.49
C SER A 263 17.45 13.85 5.55
N MET A 264 17.41 12.51 5.44
CA MET A 264 16.44 11.82 4.57
C MET A 264 14.99 12.13 4.97
N CYS A 265 14.69 12.28 6.27
CA CYS A 265 13.37 12.68 6.74
C CYS A 265 12.99 14.11 6.32
N GLN A 266 13.95 15.04 6.28
CA GLN A 266 13.74 16.41 5.78
C GLN A 266 13.41 16.37 4.28
N GLU A 267 14.27 15.74 3.49
CA GLU A 267 14.10 15.61 2.04
C GLU A 267 12.80 14.85 1.67
N THR A 268 12.37 13.90 2.49
CA THR A 268 11.10 13.18 2.28
C THR A 268 9.88 14.09 2.38
N LEU A 269 9.91 15.14 3.21
CA LEU A 269 8.82 16.11 3.25
C LEU A 269 8.69 16.83 1.91
N GLU A 270 9.81 17.30 1.37
CA GLU A 270 9.86 17.98 0.09
C GLU A 270 9.41 17.05 -1.06
N PHE A 271 9.88 15.81 -1.07
CA PHE A 271 9.46 14.80 -2.05
C PHE A 271 7.97 14.47 -1.95
N SER A 272 7.41 14.42 -0.74
CA SER A 272 5.97 14.22 -0.53
C SER A 272 5.15 15.38 -1.10
N ASN A 273 5.63 16.60 -0.94
CA ASN A 273 5.00 17.80 -1.51
C ASN A 273 5.15 17.87 -3.03
N TYR A 274 6.30 17.47 -3.58
CA TYR A 274 6.50 17.30 -5.02
C TYR A 274 5.48 16.32 -5.61
N PHE A 275 5.35 15.14 -5.00
CA PHE A 275 4.33 14.17 -5.42
C PHE A 275 2.92 14.75 -5.36
N LEU A 276 2.55 15.44 -4.27
CA LEU A 276 1.20 16.00 -4.15
C LEU A 276 0.90 17.11 -5.16
N SER A 277 1.93 17.83 -5.62
CA SER A 277 1.81 18.74 -6.76
C SER A 277 1.53 17.98 -8.06
N CYS A 278 2.24 16.88 -8.35
CA CYS A 278 1.91 16.03 -9.51
C CYS A 278 0.52 15.37 -9.38
N TYR A 279 0.14 14.96 -8.17
CA TYR A 279 -1.16 14.35 -7.89
C TYR A 279 -2.31 15.34 -8.08
N ARG A 280 -2.12 16.62 -7.73
CA ARG A 280 -3.06 17.71 -7.98
C ARG A 280 -3.41 17.79 -9.48
N ASP A 281 -2.40 17.84 -10.33
CA ASP A 281 -2.59 17.95 -11.78
C ASP A 281 -3.27 16.70 -12.35
N PHE A 282 -2.91 15.52 -11.84
CA PHE A 282 -3.57 14.26 -12.18
C PHE A 282 -5.06 14.29 -11.79
N VAL A 283 -5.39 14.74 -10.58
CA VAL A 283 -6.78 14.85 -10.10
C VAL A 283 -7.58 15.82 -10.94
N LEU A 284 -7.03 17.00 -11.24
CA LEU A 284 -7.69 17.99 -12.10
C LEU A 284 -8.06 17.37 -13.45
N ARG A 285 -7.11 16.68 -14.11
CA ARG A 285 -7.36 15.98 -15.36
C ARG A 285 -8.49 14.97 -15.23
N GLU A 286 -8.46 14.11 -14.21
CA GLU A 286 -9.51 13.11 -13.98
C GLU A 286 -10.88 13.77 -13.68
N LEU A 287 -10.91 14.88 -12.95
CA LEU A 287 -12.15 15.62 -12.73
C LEU A 287 -12.69 16.21 -14.03
N TYR A 288 -11.86 16.69 -14.95
CA TYR A 288 -12.31 17.31 -16.21
C TYR A 288 -12.69 16.30 -17.30
N GLU A 289 -11.87 15.28 -17.51
CA GLU A 289 -11.88 14.44 -18.71
C GLU A 289 -12.43 13.03 -18.48
N ALA A 290 -12.47 12.55 -17.23
CA ALA A 290 -12.83 11.17 -16.98
C ALA A 290 -14.33 10.93 -17.06
N ARG A 291 -14.70 9.65 -17.23
CA ARG A 291 -16.10 9.21 -17.18
C ARG A 291 -16.67 9.46 -15.78
N PRO A 292 -18.00 9.62 -15.63
CA PRO A 292 -18.63 9.91 -14.34
C PRO A 292 -18.20 9.00 -13.19
N LYS A 293 -18.05 7.70 -13.46
CA LYS A 293 -17.58 6.73 -12.46
C LYS A 293 -16.18 7.05 -11.93
N ASN A 294 -15.25 7.40 -12.80
CA ASN A 294 -13.89 7.77 -12.44
C ASN A 294 -13.86 9.12 -11.72
N GLN A 295 -14.66 10.09 -12.16
CA GLN A 295 -14.83 11.36 -11.46
C GLN A 295 -15.33 11.15 -10.01
N ILE A 296 -16.30 10.26 -9.79
CA ILE A 296 -16.77 9.91 -8.43
C ILE A 296 -15.65 9.30 -7.59
N LEU A 297 -14.87 8.38 -8.15
CA LEU A 297 -13.71 7.80 -7.47
C LEU A 297 -12.70 8.88 -7.11
N THR A 298 -12.34 9.75 -8.05
CA THR A 298 -11.41 10.86 -7.86
C THR A 298 -11.91 11.82 -6.78
N LEU A 299 -13.20 12.16 -6.75
CA LEU A 299 -13.81 12.96 -5.69
C LEU A 299 -13.66 12.29 -4.32
N LYS A 300 -13.94 10.99 -4.20
CA LYS A 300 -13.75 10.25 -2.93
C LYS A 300 -12.29 10.29 -2.45
N LYS A 301 -11.32 10.27 -3.37
CA LYS A 301 -9.89 10.36 -3.04
C LYS A 301 -9.48 11.79 -2.69
N LEU A 302 -10.03 12.79 -3.39
CA LEU A 302 -9.83 14.21 -3.08
C LEU A 302 -10.40 14.58 -1.70
N ALA A 303 -11.46 13.91 -1.22
CA ALA A 303 -11.97 14.13 0.14
C ALA A 303 -10.94 13.88 1.27
N ARG A 304 -9.83 13.17 0.96
CA ARG A 304 -8.73 12.89 1.89
C ARG A 304 -7.55 13.86 1.77
N ILE A 305 -7.58 14.79 0.82
CA ILE A 305 -6.53 15.80 0.60
C ILE A 305 -7.17 17.14 0.27
N ILE A 306 -6.90 18.12 1.11
CA ILE A 306 -7.33 19.50 0.90
C ILE A 306 -6.19 20.25 0.21
N TYR A 307 -6.53 20.94 -0.88
CA TYR A 307 -5.71 21.95 -1.54
C TYR A 307 -6.31 23.32 -1.20
N PRO A 308 -5.85 23.98 -0.11
CA PRO A 308 -6.41 25.24 0.34
C PRO A 308 -6.27 26.29 -0.75
N GLU A 309 -7.35 27.06 -0.95
CA GLU A 309 -7.37 28.23 -1.84
C GLU A 309 -7.00 27.94 -3.30
N ASP A 310 -6.99 26.68 -3.71
CA ASP A 310 -6.67 26.28 -5.07
C ASP A 310 -7.82 26.61 -6.03
N PRO A 311 -7.68 27.63 -6.90
CA PRO A 311 -8.78 28.09 -7.74
C PRO A 311 -9.21 27.04 -8.76
N GLU A 312 -8.30 26.18 -9.22
CA GLU A 312 -8.60 25.16 -10.24
C GLU A 312 -9.43 24.04 -9.63
N ILE A 313 -9.06 23.57 -8.43
CA ILE A 313 -9.84 22.56 -7.71
C ILE A 313 -11.22 23.10 -7.35
N ILE A 314 -11.29 24.34 -6.83
CA ILE A 314 -12.56 25.00 -6.49
C ILE A 314 -13.45 25.12 -7.75
N ASN A 315 -12.90 25.53 -8.88
CA ASN A 315 -13.64 25.65 -10.13
C ASN A 315 -14.11 24.29 -10.67
N ALA A 316 -13.26 23.25 -10.58
CA ALA A 316 -13.63 21.89 -10.95
C ALA A 316 -14.80 21.37 -10.11
N LEU A 317 -14.78 21.58 -8.79
CA LEU A 317 -15.87 21.22 -7.88
C LEU A 317 -17.16 21.98 -8.22
N LYS A 318 -17.09 23.31 -8.39
CA LYS A 318 -18.25 24.14 -8.77
C LYS A 318 -18.88 23.71 -10.09
N ARG A 319 -18.08 23.28 -11.07
CA ARG A 319 -18.59 22.71 -12.33
C ARG A 319 -19.34 21.41 -12.07
N LEU A 320 -18.79 20.50 -11.27
CA LEU A 320 -19.41 19.21 -10.97
C LEU A 320 -20.70 19.35 -10.13
N GLN A 321 -20.82 20.38 -9.30
CA GLN A 321 -22.07 20.74 -8.61
C GLN A 321 -23.21 21.14 -9.56
N LYS A 322 -22.87 21.55 -10.78
CA LYS A 322 -23.84 21.84 -11.86
C LYS A 322 -24.07 20.65 -12.79
N SER A 323 -23.51 19.49 -12.50
CA SER A 323 -23.70 18.28 -13.30
C SER A 323 -25.14 17.75 -13.17
N ASP A 324 -25.70 17.25 -14.27
CA ASP A 324 -26.97 16.51 -14.28
C ASP A 324 -26.85 15.13 -13.59
N GLN A 325 -25.63 14.67 -13.34
CA GLN A 325 -25.37 13.43 -12.60
C GLN A 325 -25.50 13.69 -11.10
N VAL A 326 -26.63 13.27 -10.52
CA VAL A 326 -26.97 13.46 -9.09
C VAL A 326 -25.82 13.08 -8.16
N MET A 327 -25.18 11.94 -8.39
CA MET A 327 -24.08 11.45 -7.55
C MET A 327 -22.83 12.35 -7.62
N LEU A 328 -22.49 12.89 -8.80
CA LEU A 328 -21.36 13.82 -8.93
C LEU A 328 -21.64 15.13 -8.22
N LYS A 329 -22.83 15.68 -8.45
CA LYS A 329 -23.29 16.92 -7.81
C LYS A 329 -23.24 16.80 -6.29
N GLN A 330 -23.82 15.73 -5.74
CA GLN A 330 -23.83 15.49 -4.29
C GLN A 330 -22.41 15.38 -3.73
N LYS A 331 -21.54 14.55 -4.34
CA LYS A 331 -20.16 14.36 -3.85
C LYS A 331 -19.34 15.65 -3.93
N ALA A 332 -19.55 16.47 -4.96
CA ALA A 332 -18.86 17.76 -5.09
C ALA A 332 -19.32 18.77 -4.02
N HIS A 333 -20.59 18.77 -3.61
CA HIS A 333 -21.06 19.56 -2.48
C HIS A 333 -20.48 19.07 -1.15
N GLU A 334 -20.52 17.75 -0.89
CA GLU A 334 -19.97 17.15 0.33
C GLU A 334 -18.48 17.51 0.54
N ILE A 335 -17.68 17.49 -0.53
CA ILE A 335 -16.25 17.83 -0.46
C ILE A 335 -16.04 19.31 -0.17
N GLU A 336 -16.80 20.21 -0.80
CA GLU A 336 -16.69 21.63 -0.54
C GLU A 336 -17.08 21.96 0.91
N GLU A 337 -18.19 21.40 1.40
CA GLU A 337 -18.64 21.58 2.78
C GLU A 337 -17.63 21.05 3.79
N ASN A 338 -17.10 19.84 3.56
CA ASN A 338 -16.09 19.25 4.42
C ASN A 338 -14.80 20.08 4.43
N THR A 339 -14.40 20.62 3.28
CA THR A 339 -13.22 21.49 3.18
C THR A 339 -13.41 22.76 4.00
N ARG A 340 -14.56 23.43 3.90
CA ARG A 340 -14.87 24.61 4.70
C ARG A 340 -14.89 24.30 6.20
N ARG A 341 -15.43 23.14 6.59
CA ARG A 341 -15.48 22.70 8.00
C ARG A 341 -14.09 22.43 8.59
N ILE A 342 -13.13 21.98 7.78
CA ILE A 342 -11.77 21.67 8.25
C ILE A 342 -10.89 22.93 8.29
N LEU A 343 -11.13 23.90 7.39
CA LEU A 343 -10.33 25.11 7.27
C LEU A 343 -10.85 26.33 8.07
N GLY A 344 -12.14 26.35 8.40
CA GLY A 344 -12.77 27.42 9.20
C GLY A 344 -13.04 26.97 10.62
#